data_AF-A0A6J0P673-F1
#
_entry.id   AF-A0A6J0P673-F1
#
_cell.length_a   1.000
_cell.length_b   1.000
_cell.length_c   1.000
_cell.angle_alpha   90.00
_cell.angle_beta   90.00
_cell.angle_gamma   90.00
#
_symmetry.space_group_name_H-M   'P 1'
#
loop_
_entity.id
_entity.type
_entity.pdbx_description
1 polymer ?
#
loop_
_entity_poly.entity_id
_entity_poly.type
_entity_poly.pdbx_seq_one_letter_code
_entity_poly.pdbx_strand_id
1 'polypeptide(L)'
;MSTTRLFTLLCFFFLFSTLLAVSESKLLEPQAAESFNVSLIQKFGASCSYTVIISTSCSSSRYTRDQISVAFGDAYGNQIYAPRLDDPSIKTFEQCSSDTFEINGPCTYQICYVYLYRSGPDGWIPESVKIYSHGSRAVTFPYNTNVPESIWYGFNYCNSASGSNVLPIGLRRLCLILLGFILAGSTLLL
;
A
#
# COMPACT_ATOMS: atom_id res chain seq x y z
N MET A 1 -16.25 51.11 -7.79
CA MET A 1 -15.52 50.36 -8.85
C MET A 1 -14.19 49.77 -8.37
N SER A 2 -13.42 50.44 -7.51
CA SER A 2 -12.13 49.91 -7.01
C SER A 2 -12.29 48.80 -5.95
N THR A 3 -13.23 48.97 -5.01
CA THR A 3 -13.51 48.01 -3.92
C THR A 3 -14.07 46.67 -4.41
N THR A 4 -14.95 46.67 -5.41
CA THR A 4 -15.54 45.46 -5.97
C THR A 4 -14.53 44.58 -6.70
N ARG A 5 -13.52 45.20 -7.36
CA ARG A 5 -12.42 44.49 -8.03
C ARG A 5 -11.43 43.87 -7.05
N LEU A 6 -11.17 44.56 -5.93
CA LEU A 6 -10.32 44.03 -4.87
C LEU A 6 -10.95 42.79 -4.21
N PHE A 7 -12.26 42.82 -3.94
CA PHE A 7 -12.98 41.70 -3.33
C PHE A 7 -13.01 40.46 -4.24
N THR A 8 -13.23 40.65 -5.54
CA THR A 8 -13.21 39.53 -6.52
C THR A 8 -11.83 38.91 -6.65
N LEU A 9 -10.76 39.71 -6.66
CA LEU A 9 -9.38 39.21 -6.68
C LEU A 9 -9.04 38.41 -5.42
N LEU A 10 -9.46 38.88 -4.24
CA LEU A 10 -9.26 38.15 -2.98
C LEU A 10 -10.01 36.81 -2.95
N CYS A 11 -11.25 36.78 -3.45
CA CYS A 11 -12.01 35.52 -3.57
C CYS A 11 -11.35 34.53 -4.55
N PHE A 12 -10.85 35.00 -5.69
CA PHE A 12 -10.16 34.15 -6.67
C PHE A 12 -8.86 33.58 -6.10
N PHE A 13 -8.11 34.39 -5.35
CA PHE A 13 -6.90 33.95 -4.66
C PHE A 13 -7.20 32.90 -3.58
N PHE A 14 -8.27 33.07 -2.81
CA PHE A 14 -8.69 32.11 -1.79
C PHE A 14 -9.15 30.78 -2.41
N LEU A 15 -9.97 30.84 -3.47
CA LEU A 15 -10.43 29.66 -4.21
C LEU A 15 -9.24 28.91 -4.82
N PHE A 16 -8.31 29.62 -5.45
CA PHE A 16 -7.10 29.04 -6.03
C PHE A 16 -6.19 28.41 -4.96
N SER A 17 -6.04 29.07 -3.80
CA SER A 17 -5.28 28.53 -2.66
C SER A 17 -5.90 27.25 -2.10
N THR A 18 -7.24 27.18 -2.06
CA THR A 18 -7.95 25.95 -1.62
C THR A 18 -7.94 24.84 -2.66
N LEU A 19 -7.88 25.16 -3.96
CA LEU A 19 -7.74 24.18 -5.03
C LEU A 19 -6.33 23.58 -5.10
N LEU A 20 -5.30 24.36 -4.74
CA LEU A 20 -3.92 23.91 -4.64
C LEU A 20 -3.64 23.08 -3.38
N ALA A 21 -4.54 23.10 -2.38
CA ALA A 21 -4.54 22.13 -1.28
C ALA A 21 -5.07 20.77 -1.77
N VAL A 22 -4.50 20.25 -2.85
CA VAL A 22 -4.64 18.84 -3.23
C VAL A 22 -4.05 18.03 -2.08
N SER A 23 -4.90 17.24 -1.45
CA SER A 23 -4.51 16.29 -0.41
C SER A 23 -3.46 15.34 -0.97
N GLU A 24 -2.21 15.47 -0.53
CA GLU A 24 -1.24 14.39 -0.63
C GLU A 24 -1.85 13.17 0.07
N SER A 25 -2.22 12.14 -0.70
CA SER A 25 -2.47 10.83 -0.11
C SER A 25 -1.15 10.36 0.50
N LYS A 26 -1.08 10.21 1.82
CA LYS A 26 0.06 9.53 2.44
C LYS A 26 0.16 8.13 1.85
N LEU A 27 1.11 7.91 0.95
CA LEU A 27 1.50 6.55 0.57
C LEU A 27 2.01 5.92 1.87
N LEU A 28 1.31 4.90 2.36
CA LEU A 28 1.80 4.14 3.50
C LEU A 28 3.14 3.53 3.07
N GLU A 29 4.18 3.84 3.83
CA GLU A 29 5.54 3.30 3.68
C GLU A 29 5.64 1.99 4.45
N PRO A 30 6.46 1.00 4.04
CA PRO A 30 6.56 -0.24 4.80
C PRO A 30 7.10 0.05 6.20
N GLN A 31 6.60 -0.67 7.19
CA GLN A 31 6.93 -0.48 8.60
C GLN A 31 7.36 -1.81 9.22
N ALA A 32 8.17 -1.72 10.27
CA ALA A 32 8.39 -2.84 11.17
C ALA A 32 7.06 -3.22 11.84
N ALA A 33 6.73 -4.51 11.86
CA ALA A 33 5.56 -4.97 12.59
C ALA A 33 5.83 -4.86 14.11
N GLU A 34 4.98 -4.15 14.85
CA GLU A 34 5.08 -4.03 16.30
C GLU A 34 4.92 -5.38 17.01
N SER A 35 4.01 -6.21 16.49
CA SER A 35 3.87 -7.61 16.87
C SER A 35 3.37 -8.41 15.67
N PHE A 36 4.04 -9.53 15.38
CA PHE A 36 3.63 -10.43 14.31
C PHE A 36 3.91 -11.86 14.71
N ASN A 37 2.86 -12.69 14.74
CA ASN A 37 2.97 -14.08 15.13
C ASN A 37 2.68 -14.99 13.93
N VAL A 38 3.74 -15.62 13.43
CA VAL A 38 3.66 -16.56 12.31
C VAL A 38 3.00 -17.88 12.71
N SER A 39 3.04 -18.27 13.98
CA SER A 39 2.50 -19.55 14.47
C SER A 39 0.97 -19.65 14.42
N LEU A 40 0.26 -18.53 14.21
CA LEU A 40 -1.18 -18.50 14.01
C LEU A 40 -1.54 -18.86 12.55
N ILE A 41 -1.06 -19.99 12.04
CA ILE A 41 -1.52 -20.53 10.76
C ILE A 41 -2.81 -21.29 11.04
N GLN A 42 -3.95 -20.70 10.66
CA GLN A 42 -5.23 -21.40 10.72
C GLN A 42 -5.26 -22.48 9.64
N LYS A 43 -5.00 -23.74 10.04
CA LYS A 43 -5.11 -24.93 9.16
C LYS A 43 -6.55 -25.37 8.91
N PHE A 44 -7.54 -24.52 9.16
CA PHE A 44 -8.95 -24.88 9.06
C PHE A 44 -9.56 -24.26 7.79
N GLY A 45 -9.79 -25.07 6.75
CA GLY A 45 -10.49 -24.64 5.54
C GLY A 45 -9.97 -25.24 4.24
N ALA A 46 -10.54 -24.80 3.13
CA ALA A 46 -10.04 -25.13 1.79
C ALA A 46 -8.65 -24.51 1.56
N SER A 47 -7.78 -25.23 0.85
CA SER A 47 -6.48 -24.72 0.42
C SER A 47 -6.62 -23.97 -0.90
N CYS A 48 -6.12 -22.74 -0.94
CA CYS A 48 -5.98 -21.94 -2.15
C CYS A 48 -4.50 -21.85 -2.58
N SER A 49 -4.26 -21.75 -3.89
CA SER A 49 -2.94 -21.47 -4.46
C SER A 49 -2.80 -19.99 -4.75
N TYR A 50 -1.61 -19.46 -4.47
CA TYR A 50 -1.25 -18.08 -4.67
C TYR A 50 0.04 -17.98 -5.48
N THR A 51 0.01 -17.20 -6.55
CA THR A 51 1.23 -16.82 -7.27
C THR A 51 1.77 -15.53 -6.66
N VAL A 52 2.95 -15.60 -6.05
CA VAL A 52 3.65 -14.46 -5.46
C VAL A 52 4.87 -14.13 -6.31
N ILE A 53 4.89 -12.91 -6.84
CA ILE A 53 6.01 -12.38 -7.61
C ILE A 53 6.72 -11.34 -6.76
N ILE A 54 8.00 -11.56 -6.50
CA ILE A 54 8.86 -10.64 -5.75
C ILE A 54 9.89 -10.07 -6.72
N SER A 55 9.83 -8.76 -6.94
CA SER A 55 10.79 -8.05 -7.78
C SER A 55 11.89 -7.46 -6.91
N THR A 56 13.15 -7.71 -7.26
CA THR A 56 14.32 -7.16 -6.57
C THR A 56 14.80 -5.90 -7.27
N SER A 57 15.01 -4.84 -6.51
CA SER A 57 15.41 -3.54 -7.07
C SER A 57 16.79 -3.59 -7.70
N CYS A 58 16.99 -2.77 -8.73
CA CYS A 58 18.29 -2.51 -9.31
C CYS A 58 19.26 -1.78 -8.37
N SER A 59 18.79 -1.23 -7.24
CA SER A 59 19.66 -0.69 -6.19
C SER A 59 20.08 -1.73 -5.14
N SER A 60 19.55 -2.95 -5.22
CA SER A 60 19.92 -4.04 -4.30
C SER A 60 21.36 -4.51 -4.52
N SER A 61 21.88 -5.29 -3.55
CA SER A 61 23.09 -6.08 -3.73
C SER A 61 22.96 -7.01 -4.94
N ARG A 62 24.07 -7.28 -5.64
CA ARG A 62 24.11 -8.12 -6.85
C ARG A 62 23.49 -9.50 -6.63
N TYR A 63 23.76 -10.07 -5.46
CA TYR A 63 23.20 -11.31 -4.94
C TYR A 63 23.06 -11.18 -3.43
N THR A 64 22.12 -11.92 -2.84
CA THR A 64 21.96 -12.05 -1.39
C THR A 64 21.91 -13.52 -1.02
N ARG A 65 22.60 -13.90 0.06
CA ARG A 65 22.51 -15.24 0.67
C ARG A 65 21.60 -15.24 1.88
N ASP A 66 20.94 -14.11 2.14
CA ASP A 66 20.08 -13.96 3.28
C ASP A 66 18.83 -14.82 3.13
N GLN A 67 18.38 -15.33 4.27
CA GLN A 67 17.16 -16.09 4.33
C GLN A 67 15.97 -15.15 4.22
N ILE A 68 15.10 -15.39 3.24
CA ILE A 68 13.95 -14.54 2.97
C ILE A 68 12.68 -15.35 3.14
N SER A 69 11.76 -14.83 3.93
CA SER A 69 10.43 -15.42 4.13
C SER A 69 9.35 -14.36 3.89
N VAL A 70 8.16 -14.81 3.50
CA VAL A 70 7.01 -13.93 3.28
C VAL A 70 5.82 -14.40 4.09
N ALA A 71 5.07 -13.45 4.62
CA ALA A 71 3.76 -13.71 5.21
C ALA A 71 2.76 -12.67 4.72
N PHE A 72 1.55 -13.10 4.37
CA PHE A 72 0.49 -12.22 3.86
C PHE A 72 -0.87 -12.75 4.26
N GLY A 73 -1.90 -11.91 4.17
CA GLY A 73 -3.23 -12.30 4.56
C GLY A 73 -4.27 -11.20 4.46
N ASP A 74 -5.43 -11.45 5.06
CA ASP A 74 -6.58 -10.57 5.04
C ASP A 74 -7.02 -10.10 6.44
N ALA A 75 -8.03 -9.23 6.45
CA ALA A 75 -8.59 -8.65 7.68
C ALA A 75 -9.39 -9.65 8.53
N TYR A 76 -9.64 -10.86 8.03
CA TYR A 76 -10.42 -11.90 8.69
C TYR A 76 -9.53 -12.91 9.45
N GLY A 77 -8.21 -12.72 9.42
CA GLY A 77 -7.25 -13.59 10.10
C GLY A 77 -6.78 -14.77 9.25
N ASN A 78 -7.09 -14.80 7.95
CA ASN A 78 -6.50 -15.79 7.04
C ASN A 78 -5.05 -15.38 6.76
N GLN A 79 -4.10 -16.14 7.32
CA GLN A 79 -2.66 -15.90 7.19
C GLN A 79 -1.98 -17.02 6.41
N ILE A 80 -1.19 -16.63 5.41
CA ILE A 80 -0.31 -17.49 4.63
C ILE A 80 1.13 -17.13 5.01
N TYR A 81 1.96 -18.16 5.19
CA TYR A 81 3.38 -18.03 5.47
C TYR A 81 4.17 -18.98 4.60
N ALA A 82 5.18 -18.47 3.91
CA ALA A 82 6.18 -19.27 3.22
C ALA A 82 7.57 -18.98 3.80
N PRO A 83 8.17 -19.95 4.52
CA PRO A 83 9.54 -19.86 5.00
C PRO A 83 10.52 -20.06 3.84
N ARG A 84 11.71 -19.47 3.98
CA ARG A 84 12.91 -19.82 3.20
C ARG A 84 12.66 -19.91 1.69
N LEU A 85 12.16 -18.80 1.13
CA LEU A 85 12.03 -18.63 -0.31
C LEU A 85 13.40 -18.46 -1.00
N ASP A 86 14.46 -18.21 -0.23
CA ASP A 86 15.83 -18.18 -0.72
C ASP A 86 16.29 -19.55 -1.22
N ASP A 87 16.84 -19.58 -2.43
CA ASP A 87 17.49 -20.73 -3.05
C ASP A 87 18.79 -20.27 -3.75
N PRO A 88 19.94 -20.46 -3.08
CA PRO A 88 21.25 -20.10 -3.63
C PRO A 88 21.60 -20.82 -4.94
N SER A 89 20.99 -21.98 -5.23
CA SER A 89 21.33 -22.80 -6.39
C SER A 89 20.79 -22.23 -7.70
N ILE A 90 19.66 -21.52 -7.64
CA ILE A 90 19.00 -20.87 -8.78
C ILE A 90 19.10 -19.34 -8.74
N LYS A 91 19.81 -18.80 -7.76
CA LYS A 91 20.06 -17.36 -7.58
C LYS A 91 18.78 -16.52 -7.47
N THR A 92 17.86 -16.98 -6.64
CA THR A 92 16.69 -16.16 -6.25
C THR A 92 17.16 -14.83 -5.65
N PHE A 93 16.40 -13.78 -5.91
CA PHE A 93 16.61 -12.42 -5.40
C PHE A 93 17.89 -11.75 -5.93
N GLU A 94 18.31 -12.06 -7.16
CA GLU A 94 19.35 -11.30 -7.87
C GLU A 94 18.92 -9.84 -8.13
N GLN A 95 19.89 -8.94 -8.21
CA GLN A 95 19.65 -7.54 -8.55
C GLN A 95 18.91 -7.40 -9.90
N CYS A 96 17.91 -6.52 -9.96
CA CYS A 96 17.06 -6.32 -11.14
C CYS A 96 16.32 -7.59 -11.62
N SER A 97 16.05 -8.57 -10.74
CA SER A 97 15.31 -9.79 -11.10
C SER A 97 13.86 -9.77 -10.63
N SER A 98 13.08 -10.75 -11.06
CA SER A 98 11.79 -11.07 -10.46
C SER A 98 11.65 -12.58 -10.31
N ASP A 99 11.33 -13.01 -9.10
CA ASP A 99 11.18 -14.41 -8.74
C ASP A 99 9.70 -14.72 -8.48
N THR A 100 9.23 -15.87 -8.96
CA THR A 100 7.83 -16.29 -8.86
C THR A 100 7.70 -17.54 -8.02
N PHE A 101 6.78 -17.50 -7.06
CA PHE A 101 6.54 -18.59 -6.11
C PHE A 101 5.07 -18.99 -6.13
N GLU A 102 4.81 -20.30 -6.14
CA GLU A 102 3.47 -20.86 -5.90
C GLU A 102 3.37 -21.26 -4.42
N ILE A 103 2.51 -20.58 -3.68
CA ILE A 103 2.35 -20.75 -2.23
C ILE A 103 0.92 -21.21 -1.95
N ASN A 104 0.78 -22.27 -1.16
CA ASN A 104 -0.52 -22.78 -0.73
C ASN A 104 -0.83 -22.31 0.69
N GLY A 105 -2.10 -22.04 0.96
CA GLY A 105 -2.56 -21.63 2.29
C GLY A 105 -4.08 -21.53 2.39
N PRO A 106 -4.61 -21.09 3.55
CA PRO A 106 -6.04 -20.81 3.69
C PRO A 106 -6.48 -19.77 2.67
N CYS A 107 -7.68 -19.97 2.11
CA CYS A 107 -8.27 -19.01 1.18
C CYS A 107 -8.56 -17.66 1.85
N THR A 108 -8.09 -16.59 1.23
CA THR A 108 -8.26 -15.20 1.66
C THR A 108 -9.36 -14.52 0.88
N TYR A 109 -10.01 -13.54 1.48
CA TYR A 109 -10.94 -12.64 0.79
C TYR A 109 -10.20 -11.52 0.06
N GLN A 110 -9.82 -10.47 0.79
CA GLN A 110 -9.09 -9.31 0.27
C GLN A 110 -7.74 -9.23 0.98
N ILE A 111 -6.67 -9.62 0.29
CA ILE A 111 -5.31 -9.47 0.81
C ILE A 111 -5.07 -7.99 1.10
N CYS A 112 -4.71 -7.68 2.34
CA CYS A 112 -4.53 -6.32 2.82
C CYS A 112 -3.22 -6.10 3.56
N TYR A 113 -2.45 -7.16 3.83
CA TYR A 113 -1.13 -7.02 4.41
C TYR A 113 -0.13 -7.99 3.76
N VAL A 114 1.13 -7.58 3.77
CA VAL A 114 2.28 -8.43 3.45
C VAL A 114 3.46 -7.98 4.27
N TYR A 115 4.19 -8.94 4.82
CA TYR A 115 5.44 -8.72 5.51
C TYR A 115 6.52 -9.61 4.92
N LEU A 116 7.71 -9.06 4.77
CA LEU A 116 8.94 -9.76 4.46
C LEU A 116 9.77 -9.91 5.73
N TYR A 117 10.47 -11.03 5.84
CA TYR A 117 11.43 -11.27 6.90
C TYR A 117 12.75 -11.66 6.26
N ARG A 118 13.83 -10.95 6.64
CA ARG A 118 15.19 -11.20 6.18
C ARG A 118 16.07 -11.62 7.35
N SER A 119 16.93 -12.62 7.17
CA SER A 119 17.94 -13.01 8.15
C SER A 119 19.28 -13.28 7.47
N GLY A 120 20.31 -12.53 7.85
CA GLY A 120 21.65 -12.66 7.29
C GLY A 120 22.34 -11.30 7.10
N PRO A 121 23.60 -11.31 6.66
CA PRO A 121 24.43 -10.11 6.63
C PRO A 121 24.42 -9.34 5.29
N ASP A 122 23.90 -9.92 4.20
CA ASP A 122 24.15 -9.39 2.85
C ASP A 122 23.27 -8.18 2.50
N GLY A 123 22.11 -8.06 3.14
CA GLY A 123 21.10 -7.05 2.81
C GLY A 123 20.32 -7.38 1.54
N TRP A 124 19.17 -6.72 1.37
CA TRP A 124 18.30 -6.94 0.22
C TRP A 124 17.26 -5.82 0.09
N ILE A 125 17.09 -5.31 -1.13
CA ILE A 125 16.12 -4.26 -1.46
C ILE A 125 15.08 -4.81 -2.45
N PRO A 126 13.90 -5.24 -1.97
CA PRO A 126 12.78 -5.54 -2.86
C PRO A 126 12.24 -4.25 -3.49
N GLU A 127 11.93 -4.30 -4.77
CA GLU A 127 11.15 -3.28 -5.46
C GLU A 127 9.67 -3.42 -5.12
N SER A 128 9.11 -4.63 -5.24
CA SER A 128 7.70 -4.88 -4.93
C SER A 128 7.40 -6.36 -4.65
N VAL A 129 6.27 -6.58 -3.97
CA VAL A 129 5.64 -7.90 -3.84
C VAL A 129 4.26 -7.85 -4.48
N LYS A 130 4.01 -8.71 -5.46
CA LYS A 130 2.73 -8.82 -6.17
C LYS A 130 2.12 -10.18 -5.95
N ILE A 131 0.88 -10.22 -5.46
CA ILE A 131 0.21 -11.46 -5.06
C ILE A 131 -1.05 -11.64 -5.89
N TYR A 132 -1.16 -12.79 -6.54
CA TYR A 132 -2.35 -13.23 -7.27
C TYR A 132 -3.07 -14.29 -6.43
N SER A 133 -4.37 -14.09 -6.23
CA SER A 133 -5.28 -15.09 -5.65
C SER A 133 -6.21 -15.58 -6.75
N HIS A 134 -6.55 -16.87 -6.73
CA HIS A 134 -7.40 -17.50 -7.74
C HIS A 134 -8.75 -16.77 -7.86
N GLY A 135 -9.05 -16.22 -9.04
CA GLY A 135 -10.31 -15.51 -9.31
C GLY A 135 -10.40 -14.08 -8.77
N SER A 136 -9.32 -13.53 -8.22
CA SER A 136 -9.27 -12.15 -7.73
C SER A 136 -8.20 -11.31 -8.46
N ARG A 137 -8.31 -9.98 -8.37
CA ARG A 137 -7.27 -9.08 -8.91
C ARG A 137 -6.00 -9.19 -8.08
N ALA A 138 -4.85 -9.07 -8.73
CA ALA A 138 -3.58 -9.01 -8.04
C ALA A 138 -3.48 -7.77 -7.15
N VAL A 139 -2.83 -7.91 -6.00
CA VAL A 139 -2.48 -6.80 -5.10
C VAL A 139 -0.97 -6.61 -5.15
N THR A 140 -0.52 -5.36 -5.27
CA THR A 140 0.91 -5.01 -5.33
C THR A 140 1.28 -4.15 -4.15
N PHE A 141 2.42 -4.46 -3.52
CA PHE A 141 2.99 -3.76 -2.38
C PHE A 141 4.39 -3.25 -2.74
N PRO A 142 4.59 -1.92 -2.89
CA PRO A 142 5.87 -1.36 -3.32
C PRO A 142 6.82 -1.16 -2.14
N TYR A 143 8.01 -1.76 -2.11
CA TYR A 143 8.96 -1.62 -1.01
C TYR A 143 10.03 -0.55 -1.27
N ASN A 144 10.85 -0.74 -2.30
CA ASN A 144 11.95 0.15 -2.71
C ASN A 144 12.87 0.61 -1.56
N THR A 145 13.01 -0.20 -0.52
CA THR A 145 13.83 0.10 0.66
C THR A 145 14.42 -1.19 1.22
N ASN A 146 15.55 -1.07 1.92
CA ASN A 146 16.24 -2.23 2.48
C ASN A 146 15.39 -2.89 3.57
N VAL A 147 15.20 -4.21 3.47
CA VAL A 147 14.51 -4.97 4.50
C VAL A 147 15.44 -5.10 5.72
N PRO A 148 15.06 -4.65 6.92
CA PRO A 148 15.92 -4.77 8.09
C PRO A 148 16.12 -6.24 8.51
N GLU A 149 17.17 -6.49 9.27
CA GLU A 149 17.51 -7.85 9.72
C GLU A 149 16.59 -8.30 10.85
N SER A 150 16.17 -9.57 10.81
CA SER A 150 15.49 -10.29 11.88
C SER A 150 14.19 -9.66 12.40
N ILE A 151 13.51 -8.87 11.56
CA ILE A 151 12.19 -8.31 11.87
C ILE A 151 11.23 -8.50 10.70
N TRP A 152 9.94 -8.61 11.01
CA TRP A 152 8.88 -8.57 10.01
C TRP A 152 8.67 -7.12 9.55
N TYR A 153 8.81 -6.87 8.26
CA TYR A 153 8.81 -5.53 7.68
C TYR A 153 7.91 -5.48 6.45
N GLY A 154 7.01 -4.50 6.37
CA GLY A 154 6.03 -4.45 5.28
C GLY A 154 4.79 -3.62 5.55
N PHE A 155 3.67 -4.02 4.95
CA PHE A 155 2.45 -3.24 4.89
C PHE A 155 1.30 -3.93 5.61
N ASN A 156 0.46 -3.15 6.29
CA ASN A 156 -0.82 -3.61 6.81
C ASN A 156 -1.91 -2.56 6.60
N TYR A 157 -2.81 -2.85 5.67
CA TYR A 157 -3.91 -1.99 5.23
C TYR A 157 -5.27 -2.53 5.67
N CYS A 158 -5.31 -3.54 6.54
CA CYS A 158 -6.54 -4.26 6.86
C CYS A 158 -7.58 -3.38 7.57
N ASN A 159 -7.13 -2.33 8.29
CA ASN A 159 -8.01 -1.32 8.88
C ASN A 159 -8.43 -0.22 7.88
N SER A 160 -7.71 -0.09 6.76
CA SER A 160 -7.95 0.91 5.72
C SER A 160 -8.89 0.39 4.63
N ALA A 161 -9.11 -0.93 4.55
CA ALA A 161 -9.98 -1.57 3.56
C ALA A 161 -11.46 -1.19 3.71
N SER A 162 -11.88 -0.65 4.87
CA SER A 162 -13.22 -0.05 5.04
C SER A 162 -13.37 1.34 4.40
N GLY A 163 -12.30 1.93 3.84
CA GLY A 163 -12.27 3.31 3.34
C GLY A 163 -12.32 3.47 1.82
N SER A 164 -12.41 2.40 1.03
CA SER A 164 -12.47 2.50 -0.44
C SER A 164 -13.86 2.91 -0.97
N ASN A 165 -14.48 3.90 -0.34
CA ASN A 165 -15.44 4.80 -0.97
C ASN A 165 -14.90 6.21 -0.79
N VAL A 166 -13.77 6.52 -1.43
CA VAL A 166 -13.35 7.90 -1.65
C VAL A 166 -14.31 8.48 -2.70
N LEU A 167 -15.53 8.79 -2.28
CA LEU A 167 -16.17 9.98 -2.82
C LEU A 167 -15.21 11.11 -2.42
N PRO A 168 -14.66 11.87 -3.37
CA PRO A 168 -13.76 12.96 -3.01
C PRO A 168 -14.53 13.87 -2.07
N ILE A 169 -14.09 13.93 -0.81
CA ILE A 169 -14.61 14.82 0.23
C ILE A 169 -14.61 16.28 -0.28
N GLY A 170 -13.78 16.55 -1.31
CA GLY A 170 -13.76 17.76 -2.11
C GLY A 170 -15.08 18.11 -2.80
N LEU A 171 -15.84 17.16 -3.37
CA LEU A 171 -17.06 17.49 -4.13
C LEU A 171 -18.18 18.02 -3.22
N ARG A 172 -18.32 17.45 -2.02
CA ARG A 172 -19.36 17.84 -1.05
C ARG A 172 -19.07 19.21 -0.43
N ARG A 173 -17.80 19.55 -0.19
CA ARG A 173 -17.38 20.89 0.27
C ARG A 173 -17.43 21.94 -0.84
N LEU A 174 -17.06 21.59 -2.07
CA LEU A 174 -17.19 22.50 -3.23
C LEU A 174 -18.64 22.89 -3.50
N CYS A 175 -19.58 21.94 -3.45
CA CYS A 175 -21.00 22.23 -3.67
C CYS A 175 -21.59 23.17 -2.59
N LEU A 176 -21.25 22.98 -1.31
CA LEU A 176 -21.76 23.83 -0.22
C LEU A 176 -21.21 25.25 -0.28
N ILE A 177 -19.94 25.41 -0.68
CA ILE A 177 -19.30 26.72 -0.84
C ILE A 177 -19.90 27.45 -2.05
N LEU A 178 -20.09 26.78 -3.19
CA LEU A 178 -20.77 27.34 -4.36
C LEU A 178 -22.21 27.76 -4.05
N LEU A 179 -22.97 26.94 -3.30
CA LEU A 179 -24.33 27.29 -2.87
C LEU A 179 -24.34 28.53 -1.97
N GLY A 180 -23.38 28.64 -1.05
CA GLY A 180 -23.23 29.80 -0.16
C GLY A 180 -22.92 31.10 -0.91
N PHE A 181 -22.08 31.05 -1.96
CA PHE A 181 -21.78 32.21 -2.79
C PHE A 181 -22.96 32.63 -3.69
N ILE A 182 -23.74 31.68 -4.21
CA ILE A 182 -24.96 31.99 -4.98
C ILE A 182 -26.00 32.68 -4.08
N LEU A 183 -26.19 32.18 -2.85
CA LEU A 183 -27.12 32.77 -1.88
C LEU A 183 -26.65 34.15 -1.38
N ALA A 184 -25.37 34.33 -1.10
CA ALA A 184 -24.83 35.62 -0.65
C ALA A 184 -24.75 36.67 -1.79
N GLY A 185 -24.49 36.23 -3.02
CA GLY A 185 -24.45 37.10 -4.20
C GLY A 185 -25.83 37.61 -4.61
N SER A 186 -26.88 36.81 -4.39
CA SER A 186 -28.27 37.23 -4.68
C SER A 186 -28.83 38.21 -3.64
N THR A 187 -28.32 38.22 -2.41
CA THR A 187 -28.66 39.25 -1.40
C THR A 187 -27.92 40.58 -1.57
N LEU A 188 -26.88 40.65 -2.40
CA LEU A 188 -26.14 41.89 -2.68
C LEU A 188 -26.63 42.63 -3.95
N LEU A 189 -27.57 42.04 -4.69
CA LEU A 189 -28.14 42.54 -5.94
C LEU A 189 -29.60 43.06 -5.78
N LEU A 190 -30.13 43.04 -4.56
CA LEU A 190 -31.37 43.69 -4.12
C LEU A 190 -31.02 44.90 -3.23
#